data_AF-A0A975GJQ1-F1
#
_entry.id   AF-A0A975GJQ1-F1
#
_cell.length_a   1.000
_cell.length_b   1.000
_cell.length_c   1.000
_cell.angle_alpha   90.00
_cell.angle_beta   90.00
_cell.angle_gamma   90.00
#
_symmetry.space_group_name_H-M   'P 1'
#
loop_
_entity.id
_entity.type
_entity.pdbx_description
1 polymer ?
#
loop_
_entity_poly.entity_id
_entity_poly.type
_entity_poly.pdbx_seq_one_letter_code
_entity_poly.pdbx_strand_id
1 'polypeptide(L)'
;MQFQCHIGDVIFLFKRNLKIKCPKNYMQKCYLFRGLDDQEIIRLGDTLLPIVRLSEVLKKKYAFTRKTRAETAAGYKSEKKSQSLNLAVLRTGLRQFGLVYDQIIGFEEIVVKPLHPNIKSLGIYSGVTIMSNGRAALILNPEGIAVHAGTQSFNNPARTLNQSVKKEKSLDILIFKSGIQERFALELHQIKRIEKIRLSDIEFIKNREFISINETTASIMRLDKVLNVSPCTEKNEMFLIIPKNIKQESGILISEIIDTVQFKEKINIETFIEPGLQGTGIIRNHMTLFLDIYGLFKKWQKSITLD
;
A
#
# COMPACT_ATOMS: atom_id res chain seq x y z
N MET A 1 -24.76 15.68 -0.82
CA MET A 1 -23.77 16.77 -0.64
C MET A 1 -22.65 16.59 -1.65
N GLN A 2 -22.36 17.63 -2.42
CA GLN A 2 -21.26 17.69 -3.38
C GLN A 2 -20.21 18.68 -2.88
N PHE A 3 -18.94 18.36 -3.06
CA PHE A 3 -17.81 19.08 -2.45
C PHE A 3 -17.34 20.21 -3.36
N GLN A 4 -17.21 21.43 -2.83
CA GLN A 4 -16.64 22.60 -3.52
C GLN A 4 -15.18 22.84 -3.14
N CYS A 5 -14.29 22.98 -4.12
CA CYS A 5 -12.94 23.51 -3.89
C CYS A 5 -12.55 24.60 -4.89
N HIS A 6 -11.67 25.50 -4.46
CA HIS A 6 -11.05 26.52 -5.32
C HIS A 6 -9.67 26.09 -5.80
N ILE A 7 -9.32 26.56 -7.00
CA ILE A 7 -7.94 26.84 -7.40
C ILE A 7 -7.88 28.25 -7.99
N GLY A 8 -7.17 29.16 -7.33
CA GLY A 8 -7.30 30.58 -7.62
C GLY A 8 -8.78 31.01 -7.60
N ASP A 9 -9.27 31.66 -8.66
CA ASP A 9 -10.64 32.18 -8.74
C ASP A 9 -11.71 31.19 -9.23
N VAL A 10 -11.33 29.94 -9.54
CA VAL A 10 -12.23 28.96 -10.20
C VAL A 10 -12.75 27.90 -9.21
N ILE A 11 -14.06 27.66 -9.24
CA ILE A 11 -14.76 26.68 -8.39
C ILE A 11 -14.90 25.34 -9.11
N PHE A 12 -14.51 24.27 -8.43
CA PHE A 12 -14.60 22.89 -8.90
C PHE A 12 -15.45 22.02 -7.97
N LEU A 13 -16.17 21.06 -8.55
CA LEU A 13 -17.15 20.24 -7.85
C LEU A 13 -16.84 18.74 -7.96
N PHE A 14 -17.07 17.97 -6.90
CA PHE A 14 -17.03 16.50 -6.93
C PHE A 14 -18.42 15.86 -6.83
N LYS A 15 -18.66 14.81 -7.62
CA LYS A 15 -19.91 14.02 -7.57
C LYS A 15 -20.08 13.25 -6.25
N ARG A 16 -21.35 13.08 -5.87
CA ARG A 16 -21.92 12.53 -4.61
C ARG A 16 -21.44 11.12 -4.20
N ASN A 17 -20.92 10.30 -5.12
CA ASN A 17 -20.52 8.91 -4.86
C ASN A 17 -19.02 8.73 -4.56
N LEU A 18 -18.24 9.82 -4.48
CA LEU A 18 -16.86 9.72 -4.02
C LEU A 18 -16.79 9.66 -2.49
N LYS A 19 -16.14 8.62 -1.98
CA LYS A 19 -15.66 8.60 -0.59
C LYS A 19 -14.48 9.56 -0.48
N ILE A 20 -14.77 10.83 -0.22
CA ILE A 20 -13.75 11.84 0.08
C ILE A 20 -13.51 11.82 1.58
N LYS A 21 -12.29 11.42 1.99
CA LYS A 21 -11.83 11.70 3.34
C LYS A 21 -11.07 13.03 3.29
N CYS A 22 -11.59 14.03 4.00
CA CYS A 22 -10.87 15.25 4.34
C CYS A 22 -10.47 15.13 5.81
N PRO A 23 -9.32 14.52 6.13
CA PRO A 23 -8.89 14.44 7.50
C PRO A 23 -8.61 15.87 7.99
N LYS A 24 -9.36 16.33 8.99
CA LYS A 24 -9.10 17.63 9.64
C LYS A 24 -7.67 17.62 10.20
N ASN A 25 -6.94 18.72 10.00
CA ASN A 25 -5.63 19.00 10.61
C ASN A 25 -4.49 17.99 10.30
N TYR A 26 -4.15 17.76 9.03
CA TYR A 26 -2.82 17.23 8.70
C TYR A 26 -1.77 18.36 8.70
N MET A 27 -1.37 18.80 9.89
CA MET A 27 -0.07 19.45 10.13
C MET A 27 1.01 18.38 10.26
N GLN A 28 1.23 17.58 9.21
CA GLN A 28 2.38 16.68 9.15
C GLN A 28 3.18 16.96 7.88
N LYS A 29 4.50 17.01 8.07
CA LYS A 29 5.52 17.22 7.04
C LYS A 29 5.20 16.37 5.81
N CYS A 30 4.91 17.02 4.69
CA CYS A 30 4.86 16.36 3.39
C CYS A 30 6.29 15.93 3.06
N TYR A 31 6.53 14.62 3.07
CA TYR A 31 7.80 14.08 2.61
C TYR A 31 7.72 13.90 1.10
N LEU A 32 8.36 14.81 0.37
CA LEU A 32 8.54 14.67 -1.06
C LEU A 32 9.52 13.52 -1.32
N PHE A 33 8.99 12.32 -1.56
CA PHE A 33 9.80 11.18 -1.96
C PHE A 33 9.78 11.08 -3.48
N ARG A 34 10.95 11.17 -4.13
CA ARG A 34 11.10 10.71 -5.51
C ARG A 34 11.11 9.18 -5.48
N GLY A 35 10.04 8.57 -5.96
CA GLY A 35 9.95 7.14 -6.27
C GLY A 35 9.51 6.93 -7.72
N LEU A 36 9.46 5.65 -8.14
CA LEU A 36 9.12 5.16 -9.49
C LEU A 36 8.16 6.09 -10.25
N ASP A 37 8.54 6.40 -11.50
CA ASP A 37 7.82 7.26 -12.44
C ASP A 37 7.83 8.79 -12.19
N ASP A 38 8.68 9.28 -11.28
CA ASP A 38 8.85 10.72 -10.98
C ASP A 38 7.59 11.43 -10.43
N GLN A 39 6.72 10.66 -9.76
CA GLN A 39 5.48 11.14 -9.13
C GLN A 39 5.71 11.59 -7.67
N GLU A 40 5.04 12.66 -7.24
CA GLU A 40 4.97 13.06 -5.82
C GLU A 40 4.13 12.06 -5.00
N ILE A 41 4.55 11.73 -3.78
CA ILE A 41 3.83 10.78 -2.91
C ILE A 41 3.74 11.31 -1.48
N ILE A 42 2.68 10.93 -0.76
CA ILE A 42 2.50 11.19 0.66
C ILE A 42 2.26 9.89 1.42
N ARG A 43 2.78 9.79 2.64
CA ARG A 43 2.46 8.70 3.56
C ARG A 43 1.30 9.12 4.47
N LEU A 44 0.22 8.34 4.46
CA LEU A 44 -0.94 8.49 5.34
C LEU A 44 -1.09 7.23 6.18
N GLY A 45 -0.64 7.27 7.44
CA GLY A 45 -0.48 6.07 8.27
C GLY A 45 0.51 5.09 7.63
N ASP A 46 0.06 3.88 7.30
CA ASP A 46 0.87 2.85 6.62
C ASP A 46 0.66 2.81 5.10
N THR A 47 -0.15 3.71 4.55
CA THR A 47 -0.44 3.76 3.11
C THR A 47 0.36 4.87 2.42
N LEU A 48 1.05 4.52 1.33
CA LEU A 48 1.62 5.50 0.41
C LEU A 48 0.59 5.88 -0.65
N LEU A 49 0.36 7.17 -0.82
CA LEU A 49 -0.60 7.71 -1.79
C LEU A 49 0.13 8.61 -2.78
N PRO A 50 -0.04 8.41 -4.09
CA PRO A 50 0.43 9.40 -5.06
C PRO A 50 -0.34 10.71 -4.84
N ILE A 51 0.37 11.83 -4.89
CA ILE A 51 -0.19 13.17 -4.82
C ILE A 51 -0.41 13.66 -6.24
N VAL A 52 -1.60 14.19 -6.48
CA VAL A 52 -1.96 14.91 -7.70
C VAL A 52 -2.25 16.35 -7.30
N ARG A 53 -1.58 17.32 -7.95
CA ARG A 53 -1.88 18.74 -7.75
C ARG A 53 -2.93 19.16 -8.75
N LEU A 54 -4.12 19.53 -8.28
CA LEU A 54 -5.22 19.83 -9.17
C LEU A 54 -4.89 21.05 -10.06
N SER A 55 -4.17 22.06 -9.55
CA SER A 55 -3.71 23.21 -10.33
C SER A 55 -2.88 22.83 -11.56
N GLU A 56 -2.02 21.82 -11.44
CA GLU A 56 -1.18 21.35 -12.54
C GLU A 56 -1.98 20.52 -13.54
N VAL A 57 -2.93 19.70 -13.06
CA VAL A 57 -3.85 18.95 -13.94
C VAL A 57 -4.66 19.90 -14.82
N LEU A 58 -5.07 21.05 -14.29
CA LEU A 58 -5.86 22.03 -15.03
C LEU A 58 -5.03 22.81 -16.07
N LYS A 59 -3.72 23.02 -15.82
CA LYS A 59 -2.83 23.75 -16.73
C LYS A 59 -2.37 22.92 -17.93
N LYS A 60 -2.34 21.59 -17.81
CA LYS A 60 -1.80 20.72 -18.87
C LYS A 60 -2.92 20.21 -19.77
N LYS A 61 -2.77 20.47 -21.07
CA LYS A 61 -3.74 20.04 -22.09
C LYS A 61 -3.74 18.52 -22.32
N TYR A 62 -2.60 17.87 -22.09
CA TYR A 62 -2.39 16.45 -22.35
C TYR A 62 -2.05 15.71 -21.05
N ALA A 63 -2.35 14.41 -21.02
CA ALA A 63 -2.00 13.55 -19.91
C ALA A 63 -0.50 13.62 -19.59
N PHE A 64 -0.19 13.54 -18.30
CA PHE A 64 1.14 13.71 -17.79
C PHE A 64 2.03 12.58 -18.29
N THR A 65 3.16 12.97 -18.88
CA THR A 65 4.26 12.05 -19.16
C THR A 65 5.14 11.91 -17.92
N ARG A 66 6.05 10.93 -17.91
CA ARG A 66 7.10 10.85 -16.87
C ARG A 66 7.87 12.16 -16.73
N LYS A 67 8.23 12.80 -17.85
CA LYS A 67 8.91 14.11 -17.86
C LYS A 67 8.06 15.20 -17.20
N THR A 68 6.77 15.28 -17.55
CA THR A 68 5.85 16.26 -16.97
C THR A 68 5.70 16.07 -15.45
N ARG A 69 5.63 14.81 -14.99
CA ARG A 69 5.58 14.50 -13.55
C ARG A 69 6.84 14.94 -12.83
N ALA A 70 8.01 14.66 -13.41
CA ALA A 70 9.30 15.05 -12.85
C ALA A 70 9.47 16.58 -12.73
N GLU A 71 9.02 17.32 -13.76
CA GLU A 71 9.04 18.79 -13.79
C GLU A 71 8.11 19.38 -12.74
N THR A 72 6.86 18.91 -12.68
CA THR A 72 5.88 19.34 -11.66
C THR A 72 6.42 19.06 -10.25
N ALA A 73 6.88 17.84 -9.98
CA ALA A 73 7.46 17.49 -8.68
C ALA A 73 8.70 18.34 -8.32
N ALA A 74 9.47 18.79 -9.31
CA ALA A 74 10.62 19.67 -9.10
C ALA A 74 10.22 21.12 -8.81
N GLY A 75 9.17 21.65 -9.45
CA GLY A 75 8.68 23.01 -9.22
C GLY A 75 8.28 23.25 -7.76
N TYR A 76 7.70 22.24 -7.12
CA TYR A 76 7.25 22.30 -5.73
C TYR A 76 8.31 21.85 -4.70
N LYS A 77 9.58 21.62 -5.11
CA LYS A 77 10.71 21.30 -4.21
C LYS A 77 11.20 22.50 -3.40
N SER A 78 11.03 23.72 -3.92
CA SER A 78 11.65 24.94 -3.37
C SER A 78 10.68 25.83 -2.58
N GLU A 79 9.37 25.53 -2.63
CA GLU A 79 8.38 26.24 -1.82
C GLU A 79 8.56 25.86 -0.34
N LYS A 80 9.26 26.75 0.37
CA LYS A 80 9.50 26.88 1.81
C LYS A 80 8.90 25.79 2.71
N LYS A 81 9.79 25.18 3.49
CA LYS A 81 9.48 24.51 4.77
C LYS A 81 8.33 25.25 5.49
N SER A 82 7.21 24.55 5.68
CA SER A 82 6.06 24.91 6.54
C SER A 82 4.76 25.42 5.90
N GLN A 83 4.49 25.22 4.60
CA GLN A 83 3.14 25.45 4.07
C GLN A 83 2.26 24.21 4.24
N SER A 84 1.14 24.35 4.95
CA SER A 84 0.11 23.31 5.08
C SER A 84 -0.57 23.09 3.74
N LEU A 85 -0.48 21.87 3.19
CA LEU A 85 -1.20 21.50 1.98
C LEU A 85 -2.59 20.98 2.34
N ASN A 86 -3.61 21.48 1.65
CA ASN A 86 -4.94 20.91 1.75
C ASN A 86 -5.03 19.69 0.82
N LEU A 87 -5.28 18.51 1.42
CA LEU A 87 -5.27 17.22 0.73
C LEU A 87 -6.62 16.51 0.89
N ALA A 88 -7.20 16.10 -0.24
CA ALA A 88 -8.39 15.24 -0.29
C ALA A 88 -7.95 13.83 -0.71
N VAL A 89 -8.32 12.83 0.08
CA VAL A 89 -8.05 11.43 -0.30
C VAL A 89 -9.20 10.94 -1.16
N LEU A 90 -8.93 10.66 -2.44
CA LEU A 90 -9.91 10.20 -3.41
C LEU A 90 -9.71 8.71 -3.70
N ARG A 91 -10.80 7.95 -3.65
CA ARG A 91 -10.83 6.53 -4.03
C ARG A 91 -11.72 6.33 -5.25
N THR A 92 -11.16 5.71 -6.29
CA THR A 92 -11.86 5.36 -7.54
C THR A 92 -11.63 3.87 -7.81
N GLY A 93 -12.65 3.03 -7.54
CA GLY A 93 -12.51 1.56 -7.61
C GLY A 93 -11.48 1.01 -6.62
N LEU A 94 -10.46 0.31 -7.14
CA LEU A 94 -9.31 -0.19 -6.37
C LEU A 94 -8.20 0.85 -6.18
N ARG A 95 -8.33 2.03 -6.79
CA ARG A 95 -7.27 3.05 -6.84
C ARG A 95 -7.50 4.11 -5.77
N GLN A 96 -6.43 4.60 -5.16
CA GLN A 96 -6.47 5.70 -4.20
C GLN A 96 -5.34 6.69 -4.47
N PHE A 97 -5.63 7.98 -4.40
CA PHE A 97 -4.64 9.06 -4.53
C PHE A 97 -5.02 10.26 -3.67
N GLY A 98 -4.03 11.06 -3.31
CA GLY A 98 -4.22 12.34 -2.66
C GLY A 98 -4.34 13.45 -3.70
N LEU A 99 -5.36 14.30 -3.61
CA LEU A 99 -5.53 15.47 -4.45
C LEU A 99 -5.28 16.73 -3.64
N VAL A 100 -4.29 17.52 -4.05
CA VAL A 100 -3.98 18.83 -3.45
C VAL A 100 -4.88 19.88 -4.09
N TYR A 101 -5.49 20.71 -3.24
CA TYR A 101 -6.38 21.82 -3.60
C TYR A 101 -6.07 23.04 -2.73
N ASP A 102 -6.63 24.21 -3.06
CA ASP A 102 -6.35 25.43 -2.30
C ASP A 102 -7.24 25.56 -1.07
N GLN A 103 -8.56 25.46 -1.23
CA GLN A 103 -9.52 25.58 -0.12
C GLN A 103 -10.84 24.87 -0.40
N ILE A 104 -11.57 24.49 0.67
CA ILE A 104 -12.95 23.99 0.60
C ILE A 104 -13.88 25.17 0.88
N ILE A 105 -14.87 25.39 0.02
CA ILE A 105 -15.85 26.48 0.19
C ILE A 105 -17.04 25.99 1.01
N GLY A 106 -17.52 24.79 0.71
CA GLY A 106 -18.71 24.24 1.33
C GLY A 106 -19.34 23.13 0.50
N PHE A 107 -20.64 22.96 0.70
CA PHE A 107 -21.44 21.98 0.01
C PHE A 107 -22.68 22.66 -0.54
N GLU A 108 -22.95 22.48 -1.83
CA GLU A 108 -24.13 23.01 -2.50
C GLU A 108 -24.82 21.87 -3.25
N GLU A 109 -26.13 21.97 -3.40
CA GLU A 109 -26.89 21.15 -4.32
C GLU A 109 -26.84 21.79 -5.71
N ILE A 110 -26.50 20.99 -6.72
CA ILE A 110 -26.26 21.51 -8.07
C ILE A 110 -27.09 20.75 -9.09
N VAL A 111 -27.40 21.44 -10.19
CA VAL A 111 -27.98 20.83 -11.38
C VAL A 111 -26.87 20.60 -12.40
N VAL A 112 -26.60 19.33 -12.73
CA VAL A 112 -25.54 18.97 -13.67
C VAL A 112 -26.05 19.08 -15.10
N LYS A 113 -25.40 19.91 -15.90
CA LYS A 113 -25.57 20.00 -17.36
C LYS A 113 -24.48 19.18 -18.07
N PRO A 114 -24.80 18.60 -19.25
CA PRO A 114 -23.81 17.87 -20.04
C PRO A 114 -22.69 18.80 -20.52
N LEU A 115 -21.48 18.25 -20.66
CA LEU A 115 -20.34 18.98 -21.22
C LEU A 115 -20.48 19.13 -22.74
N HIS A 116 -20.00 20.27 -23.25
CA HIS A 116 -19.75 20.40 -24.68
C HIS A 116 -18.69 19.36 -25.12
N PRO A 117 -18.81 18.76 -26.32
CA PRO A 117 -17.90 17.70 -26.79
C PRO A 117 -16.40 18.03 -26.66
N ASN A 118 -16.01 19.27 -26.97
CA ASN A 118 -14.62 19.75 -26.86
C ASN A 118 -14.06 19.75 -25.42
N ILE A 119 -14.94 19.85 -24.42
CA ILE A 119 -14.53 19.80 -23.00
C ILE A 119 -14.54 18.35 -22.50
N LYS A 120 -15.48 17.54 -23.00
CA LYS A 120 -15.60 16.12 -22.68
C LYS A 120 -14.34 15.33 -23.09
N SER A 121 -13.69 15.70 -24.21
CA SER A 121 -12.46 15.05 -24.70
C SER A 121 -11.26 15.21 -23.76
N LEU A 122 -11.26 16.20 -22.86
CA LEU A 122 -10.20 16.38 -21.86
C LEU A 122 -10.22 15.29 -20.77
N GLY A 123 -11.35 14.60 -20.59
CA GLY A 123 -11.49 13.46 -19.67
C GLY A 123 -11.49 13.80 -18.17
N ILE A 124 -10.91 14.94 -17.76
CA ILE A 124 -10.79 15.38 -16.35
C ILE A 124 -12.08 16.00 -15.78
N TYR A 125 -13.11 16.21 -16.61
CA TYR A 125 -14.41 16.76 -16.20
C TYR A 125 -15.54 15.76 -16.49
N SER A 126 -16.57 15.76 -15.64
CA SER A 126 -17.74 14.89 -15.75
C SER A 126 -19.06 15.63 -16.01
N GLY A 127 -19.04 16.96 -15.97
CA GLY A 127 -20.21 17.81 -16.13
C GLY A 127 -19.88 19.29 -15.93
N VAL A 128 -20.84 20.16 -16.22
CA VAL A 128 -20.80 21.59 -15.91
C VAL A 128 -22.08 21.96 -15.16
N THR A 129 -22.04 22.97 -14.31
CA THR A 129 -23.23 23.51 -13.65
C THR A 129 -23.19 25.04 -13.67
N ILE A 130 -24.34 25.67 -13.45
CA ILE A 130 -24.43 27.11 -13.17
C ILE A 130 -24.75 27.23 -11.68
N MET A 131 -23.91 27.95 -10.97
CA MET A 131 -24.05 28.20 -9.54
C MET A 131 -25.10 29.27 -9.26
N SER A 132 -25.55 29.35 -8.01
CA SER A 132 -26.54 30.35 -7.54
C SER A 132 -26.13 31.80 -7.80
N ASN A 133 -24.83 32.10 -7.91
CA ASN A 133 -24.28 33.41 -8.26
C ASN A 133 -24.18 33.66 -9.78
N GLY A 134 -24.75 32.80 -10.62
CA GLY A 134 -24.74 32.91 -12.07
C GLY A 134 -23.45 32.46 -12.76
N ARG A 135 -22.41 32.07 -12.02
CA ARG A 135 -21.14 31.59 -12.60
C ARG A 135 -21.23 30.11 -12.98
N ALA A 136 -20.54 29.74 -14.06
CA ALA A 136 -20.39 28.33 -14.42
C ALA A 136 -19.27 27.67 -13.60
N ALA A 137 -19.50 26.43 -13.17
CA ALA A 137 -18.50 25.60 -12.48
C ALA A 137 -18.37 24.24 -13.16
N LEU A 138 -17.14 23.75 -13.28
CA LEU A 138 -16.86 22.44 -13.85
C LEU A 138 -16.85 21.37 -12.75
N ILE A 139 -17.43 20.22 -13.08
CA ILE A 139 -17.47 19.07 -12.18
C ILE A 139 -16.30 18.18 -12.56
N LEU A 140 -15.42 17.92 -11.60
CA LEU A 140 -14.24 17.09 -11.78
C LEU A 140 -14.63 15.61 -11.99
N ASN A 141 -13.82 14.92 -12.78
CA ASN A 141 -13.87 13.48 -12.97
C ASN A 141 -12.64 12.84 -12.30
N PRO A 142 -12.74 12.31 -11.08
CA PRO A 142 -11.59 11.76 -10.36
C PRO A 142 -10.91 10.59 -11.06
N GLU A 143 -11.66 9.77 -11.80
CA GLU A 143 -11.07 8.70 -12.60
C GLU A 143 -10.28 9.25 -13.79
N GLY A 144 -10.85 10.23 -14.49
CA GLY A 144 -10.16 10.95 -15.57
C GLY A 144 -8.93 11.71 -15.09
N ILE A 145 -8.99 12.31 -13.90
CA ILE A 145 -7.85 12.95 -13.24
C ILE A 145 -6.76 11.93 -12.91
N ALA A 146 -7.11 10.76 -12.38
CA ALA A 146 -6.16 9.70 -12.10
C ALA A 146 -5.45 9.19 -13.37
N VAL A 147 -6.20 9.05 -14.48
CA VAL A 147 -5.65 8.71 -15.80
C VAL A 147 -4.73 9.82 -16.29
N HIS A 148 -5.22 11.06 -16.27
CA HIS A 148 -4.50 12.23 -16.77
C HIS A 148 -3.21 12.48 -15.99
N ALA A 149 -3.20 12.28 -14.66
CA ALA A 149 -2.03 12.45 -13.83
C ALA A 149 -1.09 11.23 -13.81
N GLY A 150 -1.45 10.13 -14.47
CA GLY A 150 -0.60 8.93 -14.54
C GLY A 150 -0.52 8.15 -13.22
N THR A 151 -1.53 8.22 -12.34
CA THR A 151 -1.53 7.50 -11.05
C THR A 151 -1.85 6.00 -11.19
N GLN A 152 -2.05 5.52 -12.42
CA GLN A 152 -2.37 4.12 -12.69
C GLN A 152 -1.20 3.17 -12.39
N SER A 153 0.05 3.61 -12.66
CA SER A 153 1.28 2.84 -12.36
C SER A 153 1.48 2.60 -10.86
N PHE A 154 0.87 3.43 -10.00
CA PHE A 154 1.06 3.40 -8.55
C PHE A 154 0.33 2.27 -7.82
N ASN A 155 -0.70 1.67 -8.45
CA ASN A 155 -1.51 0.61 -7.84
C ASN A 155 -1.04 -0.81 -8.17
N ASN A 156 0.21 -0.96 -8.62
CA ASN A 156 0.89 -2.24 -8.55
C ASN A 156 1.71 -2.25 -7.25
N PRO A 157 1.32 -3.02 -6.20
CA PRO A 157 2.07 -3.07 -4.94
C PRO A 157 3.54 -3.51 -5.14
N ALA A 158 3.86 -4.07 -6.31
CA ALA A 158 5.20 -4.45 -6.74
C ALA A 158 6.05 -3.34 -7.42
N ARG A 159 5.52 -2.13 -7.69
CA ARG A 159 6.22 -1.12 -8.53
C ARG A 159 6.31 0.30 -7.97
N THR A 160 6.24 0.51 -6.65
CA THR A 160 6.25 1.89 -6.08
C THR A 160 7.31 2.12 -5.00
N LEU A 161 8.39 1.33 -4.97
CA LEU A 161 9.39 1.43 -3.90
C LEU A 161 10.86 1.57 -4.34
N ASN A 162 11.17 1.82 -5.62
CA ASN A 162 12.56 1.98 -6.04
C ASN A 162 12.90 3.39 -6.58
N GLN A 163 13.78 4.04 -5.82
CA GLN A 163 14.78 5.08 -6.18
C GLN A 163 14.30 6.54 -6.15
N SER A 164 14.83 7.48 -5.34
CA SER A 164 16.00 7.48 -4.45
C SER A 164 16.14 8.81 -3.69
N VAL A 165 16.33 8.77 -2.35
CA VAL A 165 17.40 9.48 -1.61
C VAL A 165 17.77 8.60 -0.41
N LYS A 166 19.06 8.29 -0.28
CA LYS A 166 19.69 7.46 0.75
C LYS A 166 19.29 7.88 2.18
N LYS A 167 18.33 7.17 2.76
CA LYS A 167 18.52 6.54 4.06
C LYS A 167 18.35 5.06 3.77
N GLU A 168 19.37 4.25 4.04
CA GLU A 168 19.22 2.80 4.06
C GLU A 168 18.01 2.50 4.94
N LYS A 169 16.91 2.08 4.31
CA LYS A 169 15.69 1.74 5.02
C LYS A 169 16.01 0.41 5.68
N SER A 170 16.48 0.48 6.92
CA SER A 170 16.66 -0.70 7.75
C SER A 170 15.29 -1.32 7.99
N LEU A 171 15.11 -2.54 7.50
CA LEU A 171 13.98 -3.38 7.87
C LEU A 171 14.36 -4.09 9.17
N ASP A 172 13.57 -3.92 10.22
CA ASP A 172 13.69 -4.79 11.39
C ASP A 172 13.07 -6.14 11.02
N ILE A 173 13.93 -7.16 10.91
CA ILE A 173 13.53 -8.50 10.49
C ILE A 173 13.82 -9.51 11.59
N LEU A 174 12.93 -10.48 11.73
CA LEU A 174 13.15 -11.71 12.49
C LEU A 174 13.79 -12.74 11.57
N ILE A 175 14.92 -13.31 12.00
CA ILE A 175 15.56 -14.45 11.35
C ILE A 175 15.26 -15.70 12.17
N PHE A 176 14.86 -16.77 11.49
CA PHE A 176 14.47 -18.01 12.15
C PHE A 176 14.72 -19.24 11.27
N LYS A 177 14.58 -20.42 11.87
CA LYS A 177 14.55 -21.71 11.19
C LYS A 177 13.20 -22.39 11.37
N SER A 178 12.78 -23.12 10.34
CA SER A 178 11.71 -24.12 10.45
C SER A 178 12.33 -25.51 10.31
N GLY A 179 13.08 -25.77 9.23
CA GLY A 179 13.87 -26.99 9.02
C GLY A 179 15.36 -26.84 9.30
N ILE A 180 16.14 -27.81 8.82
CA ILE A 180 17.59 -27.90 9.10
C ILE A 180 18.44 -27.03 8.18
N GLN A 181 18.03 -26.89 6.91
CA GLN A 181 18.85 -26.28 5.86
C GLN A 181 18.63 -24.78 5.74
N GLU A 182 17.38 -24.35 5.60
CA GLU A 182 17.06 -22.98 5.22
C GLU A 182 16.99 -22.03 6.43
N ARG A 183 17.38 -20.79 6.19
CA ARG A 183 17.07 -19.66 7.07
C ARG A 183 15.96 -18.85 6.46
N PHE A 184 15.02 -18.42 7.28
CA PHE A 184 13.90 -17.59 6.87
C PHE A 184 13.99 -16.23 7.54
N ALA A 185 13.44 -15.23 6.86
CA ALA A 185 13.29 -13.88 7.37
C ALA A 185 11.84 -13.40 7.21
N LEU A 186 11.36 -12.68 8.22
CA LEU A 186 10.08 -12.01 8.20
C LEU A 186 10.20 -10.61 8.81
N GLU A 187 9.55 -9.62 8.20
CA GLU A 187 9.56 -8.26 8.73
C GLU A 187 8.76 -8.18 10.05
N LEU A 188 9.36 -7.60 11.10
CA LEU A 188 8.73 -7.54 12.42
C LEU A 188 7.37 -6.83 12.40
N HIS A 189 7.19 -5.83 11.53
CA HIS A 189 5.92 -5.10 11.46
C HIS A 189 4.75 -5.98 10.98
N GLN A 190 5.05 -7.09 10.28
CA GLN A 190 4.04 -8.05 9.81
C GLN A 190 3.67 -9.08 10.87
N ILE A 191 4.42 -9.16 11.98
CA ILE A 191 4.17 -10.08 13.08
C ILE A 191 3.21 -9.42 14.07
N LYS A 192 2.08 -10.06 14.35
CA LYS A 192 1.15 -9.66 15.42
C LYS A 192 1.75 -10.01 16.77
N ARG A 193 2.29 -11.24 16.90
CA ARG A 193 3.00 -11.76 18.08
C ARG A 193 3.68 -13.10 17.75
N ILE A 194 4.54 -13.55 18.65
CA ILE A 194 5.19 -14.86 18.59
C ILE A 194 4.86 -15.57 19.90
N GLU A 195 4.31 -16.77 19.81
CA GLU A 195 3.93 -17.58 20.96
C GLU A 195 4.90 -18.75 21.10
N LYS A 196 5.39 -18.99 22.32
CA LYS A 196 6.15 -20.21 22.62
C LYS A 196 5.14 -21.32 22.90
N ILE A 197 5.28 -22.45 22.22
CA ILE A 197 4.32 -23.55 22.29
C ILE A 197 5.05 -24.87 22.51
N ARG A 198 4.36 -25.89 23.03
CA ARG A 198 4.89 -27.25 23.07
C ARG A 198 4.29 -28.06 21.95
N LEU A 199 5.08 -28.98 21.41
CA LEU A 199 4.62 -29.89 20.35
C LEU A 199 3.44 -30.76 20.81
N SER A 200 3.39 -31.10 22.10
CA SER A 200 2.28 -31.83 22.72
C SER A 200 0.96 -31.06 22.76
N ASP A 201 1.00 -29.73 22.63
CA ASP A 201 -0.19 -28.87 22.66
C ASP A 201 -0.83 -28.73 21.27
N ILE A 202 -0.22 -29.34 20.24
CA ILE A 202 -0.74 -29.35 18.87
C ILE A 202 -1.77 -30.48 18.71
N GLU A 203 -2.98 -30.11 18.32
CA GLU A 203 -4.08 -31.02 18.02
C GLU A 203 -4.23 -31.24 16.52
N PHE A 204 -4.60 -32.46 16.14
CA PHE A 204 -4.81 -32.84 14.74
C PHE A 204 -6.29 -33.07 14.48
N ILE A 205 -6.84 -32.34 13.52
CA ILE A 205 -8.21 -32.54 13.04
C ILE A 205 -8.14 -32.80 11.53
N LYS A 206 -8.44 -34.04 11.12
CA LYS A 206 -8.15 -34.55 9.77
C LYS A 206 -6.64 -34.37 9.47
N ASN A 207 -6.29 -33.80 8.31
CA ASN A 207 -4.91 -33.54 7.92
C ASN A 207 -4.43 -32.12 8.30
N ARG A 208 -5.00 -31.53 9.36
CA ARG A 208 -4.68 -30.15 9.76
C ARG A 208 -4.32 -30.07 11.24
N GLU A 209 -3.37 -29.21 11.51
CA GLU A 209 -2.84 -28.93 12.84
C GLU A 209 -3.48 -27.67 13.41
N PHE A 210 -3.84 -27.72 14.68
CA PHE A 210 -4.45 -26.63 15.43
C PHE A 210 -3.82 -26.54 16.81
N ILE A 211 -3.91 -25.36 17.42
CA ILE A 211 -3.52 -25.13 18.81
C ILE A 211 -4.43 -24.10 19.45
N SER A 212 -4.74 -24.30 20.73
CA SER A 212 -5.55 -23.37 21.51
C SER A 212 -4.63 -22.37 22.23
N ILE A 213 -4.80 -21.08 21.93
CA ILE A 213 -4.03 -19.98 22.52
C ILE A 213 -5.02 -18.96 23.07
N ASN A 214 -5.02 -18.73 24.39
CA ASN A 214 -5.89 -17.76 25.06
C ASN A 214 -7.37 -17.88 24.62
N GLU A 215 -7.93 -19.09 24.70
CA GLU A 215 -9.31 -19.42 24.30
C GLU A 215 -9.63 -19.26 22.80
N THR A 216 -8.62 -18.97 21.96
CA THR A 216 -8.76 -18.91 20.51
C THR A 216 -8.02 -20.07 19.84
N THR A 217 -8.69 -20.76 18.91
CA THR A 217 -8.06 -21.83 18.12
C THR A 217 -7.31 -21.22 16.95
N ALA A 218 -6.01 -21.42 16.91
CA ALA A 218 -5.16 -21.07 15.79
C ALA A 218 -4.86 -22.30 14.93
N SER A 219 -4.96 -22.13 13.61
CA SER A 219 -4.52 -23.15 12.65
C SER A 219 -3.03 -23.03 12.39
N ILE A 220 -2.32 -24.15 12.30
CA ILE A 220 -0.87 -24.18 12.17
C ILE A 220 -0.47 -24.47 10.73
N MET A 221 0.40 -23.61 10.20
CA MET A 221 1.04 -23.78 8.91
C MET A 221 2.49 -24.22 9.11
N ARG A 222 2.85 -25.34 8.48
CA ARG A 222 4.23 -25.80 8.34
C ARG A 222 4.80 -25.38 6.99
N LEU A 223 5.98 -24.78 6.99
CA LEU A 223 6.57 -24.24 5.75
C LEU A 223 6.89 -25.35 4.74
N ASP A 224 7.34 -26.51 5.18
CA ASP A 224 7.65 -27.68 4.33
C ASP A 224 6.42 -28.31 3.67
N LYS A 225 5.20 -27.96 4.11
CA LYS A 225 3.95 -28.39 3.46
C LYS A 225 3.47 -27.42 2.39
N VAL A 226 4.01 -26.20 2.36
CA VAL A 226 3.57 -25.12 1.46
C VAL A 226 4.67 -24.71 0.50
N LEU A 227 5.94 -24.86 0.89
CA LEU A 227 7.15 -24.51 0.13
C LEU A 227 8.01 -25.75 -0.08
N ASN A 228 8.85 -25.73 -1.12
CA ASN A 228 9.82 -26.79 -1.36
C ASN A 228 11.10 -26.57 -0.54
N VAL A 229 11.02 -26.82 0.77
CA VAL A 229 12.09 -26.60 1.75
C VAL A 229 12.26 -27.81 2.66
N SER A 230 13.36 -27.86 3.42
CA SER A 230 13.61 -28.96 4.34
C SER A 230 12.48 -29.11 5.39
N PRO A 231 12.12 -30.37 5.77
CA PRO A 231 11.07 -30.63 6.75
C PRO A 231 11.29 -29.88 8.07
N CYS A 232 10.19 -29.43 8.68
CA CYS A 232 10.24 -28.76 9.98
C CYS A 232 10.92 -29.66 11.03
N THR A 233 11.92 -29.12 11.72
CA THR A 233 12.64 -29.84 12.78
C THR A 233 11.85 -29.75 14.07
N GLU A 234 11.23 -30.87 14.45
CA GLU A 234 10.41 -30.94 15.65
C GLU A 234 11.26 -30.94 16.93
N LYS A 235 10.94 -30.02 17.84
CA LYS A 235 11.51 -29.91 19.19
C LYS A 235 10.36 -29.87 20.18
N ASN A 236 10.61 -30.23 21.44
CA ASN A 236 9.56 -30.18 22.47
C ASN A 236 9.02 -28.76 22.65
N GLU A 237 9.90 -27.76 22.58
CA GLU A 237 9.54 -26.34 22.58
C GLU A 237 9.74 -25.75 21.20
N MET A 238 8.69 -25.14 20.67
CA MET A 238 8.63 -24.53 19.34
C MET A 238 8.08 -23.11 19.46
N PHE A 239 8.07 -22.37 18.34
CA PHE A 239 7.44 -21.05 18.29
C PHE A 239 6.40 -21.00 17.20
N LEU A 240 5.32 -20.26 17.45
CA LEU A 240 4.27 -19.97 16.50
C LEU A 240 4.27 -18.47 16.19
N ILE A 241 4.64 -18.11 14.96
CA ILE A 241 4.53 -16.73 14.50
C ILE A 241 3.10 -16.48 14.07
N ILE A 242 2.41 -15.54 14.71
CA ILE A 242 1.07 -15.11 14.33
C ILE A 242 1.18 -13.81 13.51
N PRO A 243 0.85 -13.81 12.22
CA PRO A 243 0.91 -12.61 11.38
C PRO A 243 -0.23 -11.62 11.61
N LYS A 244 -0.03 -10.35 11.24
CA LYS A 244 -1.10 -9.34 11.17
C LYS A 244 -1.96 -9.53 9.92
N ASN A 245 -3.20 -9.04 9.98
CA ASN A 245 -4.12 -8.92 8.84
C ASN A 245 -4.51 -10.24 8.16
N ILE A 246 -4.40 -11.38 8.84
CA ILE A 246 -4.96 -12.66 8.39
C ILE A 246 -6.34 -12.85 9.05
N LYS A 247 -7.36 -13.18 8.24
CA LYS A 247 -8.77 -13.25 8.68
C LYS A 247 -9.06 -14.40 9.65
N GLN A 248 -8.29 -15.49 9.57
CA GLN A 248 -8.34 -16.62 10.50
C GLN A 248 -7.13 -16.54 11.41
N GLU A 249 -7.27 -16.86 12.69
CA GLU A 249 -6.12 -17.03 13.58
C GLU A 249 -5.32 -18.22 13.04
N SER A 250 -4.19 -17.91 12.42
CA SER A 250 -3.33 -18.88 11.77
C SER A 250 -1.88 -18.48 12.01
N GLY A 251 -1.05 -19.46 12.35
CA GLY A 251 0.34 -19.24 12.70
C GLY A 251 1.30 -20.06 11.84
N ILE A 252 2.52 -19.58 11.72
CA ILE A 252 3.63 -20.29 11.06
C ILE A 252 4.44 -20.98 12.15
N LEU A 253 4.57 -22.31 12.06
CA LEU A 253 5.36 -23.11 12.99
C LEU A 253 6.85 -22.99 12.65
N ILE A 254 7.65 -22.61 13.63
CA ILE A 254 9.10 -22.48 13.51
C ILE A 254 9.79 -23.23 14.65
N SER A 255 10.98 -23.75 14.37
CA SER A 255 11.76 -24.55 15.32
C SER A 255 12.74 -23.72 16.14
N GLU A 256 13.14 -22.55 15.65
CA GLU A 256 14.16 -21.74 16.30
C GLU A 256 14.11 -20.28 15.83
N ILE A 257 14.20 -19.35 16.78
CA ILE A 257 14.49 -17.94 16.48
C ILE A 257 16.01 -17.77 16.52
N ILE A 258 16.60 -17.29 15.44
CA ILE A 258 18.04 -17.05 15.36
C ILE A 258 18.37 -15.67 15.92
N ASP A 259 17.74 -14.62 15.40
CA ASP A 259 18.02 -13.23 15.79
C ASP A 259 16.96 -12.25 15.26
N THR A 260 17.00 -11.02 15.75
CA THR A 260 16.37 -9.86 15.12
C THR A 260 17.45 -8.90 14.64
N VAL A 261 17.44 -8.54 13.36
CA VAL A 261 18.46 -7.64 12.80
C VAL A 261 17.84 -6.50 12.02
N GLN A 262 18.57 -5.39 11.97
CA GLN A 262 18.32 -4.33 11.01
C GLN A 262 18.93 -4.70 9.66
N PHE A 263 18.10 -5.17 8.74
CA PHE A 263 18.49 -5.47 7.38
C PHE A 263 18.46 -4.22 6.52
N LYS A 264 19.65 -3.76 6.11
CA LYS A 264 19.85 -2.52 5.32
C LYS A 264 20.07 -2.78 3.84
N GLU A 265 20.32 -4.03 3.47
CA GLU A 265 20.58 -4.45 2.11
C GLU A 265 19.27 -4.67 1.34
N LYS A 266 19.40 -4.91 0.02
CA LYS A 266 18.24 -5.20 -0.83
C LYS A 266 17.97 -6.69 -0.83
N ILE A 267 16.70 -7.06 -0.67
CA ILE A 267 16.23 -8.41 -0.97
C ILE A 267 16.38 -8.62 -2.48
N ASN A 268 17.06 -9.69 -2.87
CA ASN A 268 17.17 -10.13 -4.25
C ASN A 268 15.94 -10.94 -4.63
N ILE A 269 15.16 -10.39 -5.56
CA ILE A 269 13.87 -10.93 -6.04
C ILE A 269 14.07 -11.76 -7.32
N GLU A 270 15.25 -11.70 -7.93
CA GLU A 270 15.53 -12.32 -9.24
C GLU A 270 15.97 -13.79 -9.12
N THR A 271 16.50 -14.20 -7.96
CA THR A 271 17.11 -15.52 -7.77
C THR A 271 16.12 -16.63 -7.40
N PHE A 272 14.92 -16.31 -6.89
CA PHE A 272 13.96 -17.31 -6.45
C PHE A 272 12.51 -16.79 -6.53
N ILE A 273 11.81 -17.12 -7.62
CA ILE A 273 10.41 -16.70 -7.85
C ILE A 273 9.51 -17.90 -7.52
N GLU A 274 9.21 -18.09 -6.24
CA GLU A 274 8.22 -19.08 -5.79
C GLU A 274 7.06 -18.37 -5.08
N PRO A 275 5.78 -18.69 -5.40
CA PRO A 275 4.65 -18.20 -4.63
C PRO A 275 4.79 -18.56 -3.13
N GLY A 276 4.85 -17.53 -2.28
CA GLY A 276 5.09 -17.66 -0.84
C GLY A 276 6.46 -17.12 -0.38
N LEU A 277 7.34 -16.76 -1.32
CA LEU A 277 8.62 -16.11 -1.06
C LEU A 277 8.68 -14.74 -1.73
N GLN A 278 9.15 -13.72 -1.02
CA GLN A 278 9.45 -12.38 -1.56
C GLN A 278 10.78 -12.36 -2.30
N GLY A 279 11.71 -13.23 -1.91
CA GLY A 279 13.05 -13.32 -2.48
C GLY A 279 14.07 -13.86 -1.48
N THR A 280 15.33 -13.57 -1.75
CA THR A 280 16.49 -14.02 -0.95
C THR A 280 17.32 -12.82 -0.50
N GLY A 281 18.07 -12.95 0.59
CA GLY A 281 19.08 -11.97 0.99
C GLY A 281 20.22 -12.65 1.72
N ILE A 282 21.41 -12.04 1.68
CA ILE A 282 22.55 -12.54 2.44
C ILE A 282 22.57 -11.78 3.76
N ILE A 283 22.52 -12.51 4.87
CA ILE A 283 22.58 -11.93 6.21
C ILE A 283 23.66 -12.64 6.98
N ARG A 284 24.66 -11.88 7.45
CA ARG A 284 25.85 -12.42 8.13
C ARG A 284 26.49 -13.58 7.34
N ASN A 285 26.66 -13.41 6.03
CA ASN A 285 27.24 -14.39 5.12
C ASN A 285 26.43 -15.69 4.92
N HIS A 286 25.14 -15.70 5.26
CA HIS A 286 24.25 -16.82 5.01
C HIS A 286 23.06 -16.40 4.15
N MET A 287 22.73 -17.22 3.15
CA MET A 287 21.52 -17.04 2.35
C MET A 287 20.29 -17.24 3.24
N THR A 288 19.35 -16.29 3.13
CA THR A 288 18.12 -16.23 3.92
C THR A 288 16.94 -15.98 3.00
N LEU A 289 15.88 -16.76 3.15
CA LEU A 289 14.63 -16.68 2.37
C LEU A 289 13.65 -15.72 3.03
N PHE A 290 13.22 -14.69 2.31
CA PHE A 290 12.23 -13.73 2.82
C PHE A 290 10.82 -14.22 2.48
N LEU A 291 9.97 -14.38 3.49
CA LEU A 291 8.62 -14.90 3.31
C LEU A 291 7.67 -13.82 2.78
N ASP A 292 6.83 -14.18 1.81
CA ASP A 292 5.64 -13.40 1.44
C ASP A 292 4.43 -13.94 2.18
N ILE A 293 4.07 -13.35 3.33
CA ILE A 293 2.94 -13.81 4.15
C ILE A 293 1.66 -13.91 3.30
N TYR A 294 1.36 -12.89 2.49
CA TYR A 294 0.11 -12.90 1.73
C TYR A 294 0.11 -14.02 0.68
N GLY A 295 1.19 -14.15 -0.09
CA GLY A 295 1.35 -15.22 -1.07
C GLY A 295 1.31 -16.61 -0.42
N LEU A 296 1.96 -16.77 0.72
CA LEU A 296 2.06 -18.02 1.48
C LEU A 296 0.69 -18.47 1.99
N PHE A 297 -0.05 -17.59 2.65
CA PHE A 297 -1.40 -17.89 3.14
C PHE A 297 -2.41 -18.12 2.01
N LYS A 298 -2.26 -17.41 0.89
CA LYS A 298 -3.07 -17.66 -0.31
C LYS A 298 -2.80 -19.04 -0.90
N LYS A 299 -1.54 -19.49 -0.92
CA LYS A 299 -1.16 -20.83 -1.40
C LYS A 299 -1.68 -21.92 -0.46
N TRP A 300 -1.55 -21.73 0.84
CA TRP A 300 -2.03 -22.66 1.87
C TRP A 300 -3.57 -22.78 1.89
N GLN A 301 -4.31 -21.68 1.72
CA GLN A 301 -5.77 -21.76 1.60
C GLN A 301 -6.22 -22.56 0.38
N LYS A 302 -5.47 -22.50 -0.73
CA LYS A 302 -5.76 -23.30 -1.92
C LYS A 302 -5.51 -24.78 -1.68
N SER A 303 -4.41 -25.16 -1.02
CA SER A 303 -4.15 -26.56 -0.69
C SER A 303 -5.20 -27.14 0.27
N ILE A 304 -5.74 -26.29 1.14
CA ILE A 304 -6.84 -26.60 2.08
C ILE A 304 -8.18 -26.88 1.37
N THR A 305 -8.45 -26.28 0.20
CA THR A 305 -9.77 -26.35 -0.46
C THR A 305 -9.85 -27.47 -1.51
N LEU A 306 -8.73 -28.14 -1.80
CA LEU A 306 -8.62 -29.19 -2.81
C LEU A 306 -8.72 -30.62 -2.23
N ASP A 307 -8.86 -30.72 -0.91
CA ASP A 307 -9.18 -31.94 -0.14
C ASP A 307 -10.61 -31.86 0.43
#